data_AF-A0AAD4SWZ8-F1
#
_entry.id   AF-A0AAD4SWZ8-F1
#
_cell.length_a   1.000
_cell.length_b   1.000
_cell.length_c   1.000
_cell.angle_alpha   90.00
_cell.angle_beta   90.00
_cell.angle_gamma   90.00
#
_symmetry.space_group_name_H-M   'P 1'
#
loop_
_entity.id
_entity.type
_entity.pdbx_description
1 polymer ?
#
loop_
_entity_poly.entity_id
_entity_poly.type
_entity_poly.pdbx_seq_one_letter_code
_entity_poly.pdbx_strand_id
1 'polypeptide(L)'
;AFLVSKVQSLADFKGHADSFICSLMPGSSKYTPGGLLYKLSDSNMQYVTSTSFLLLTYAKYLTKSHKVVTCGGTTFSPRKIRTLAKKQ
;
A
#
# COMPACT_ATOMS: atom_id res chain seq x y z
N ALA A 1 0.73 -13.11 8.42
CA ALA A 1 0.24 -14.02 9.47
C ALA A 1 -0.55 -13.31 10.59
N PHE A 2 -0.23 -12.08 11.04
CA PHE A 2 -1.13 -11.35 11.98
C PHE A 2 -2.53 -11.11 11.41
N LEU A 3 -2.64 -10.54 10.20
CA LEU A 3 -3.95 -10.28 9.57
C LEU A 3 -4.76 -11.55 9.26
N VAL A 4 -4.11 -12.70 9.11
CA VAL A 4 -4.78 -13.96 8.71
C VAL A 4 -5.06 -14.87 9.90
N SER A 5 -4.12 -14.96 10.83
CA SER A 5 -4.09 -15.94 11.92
C SER A 5 -3.89 -15.28 13.28
N LYS A 6 -3.94 -13.94 13.38
CA LYS A 6 -3.82 -13.16 14.62
C LYS A 6 -2.57 -13.45 15.46
N VAL A 7 -1.46 -13.82 14.82
CA VAL A 7 -0.18 -14.04 15.49
C VAL A 7 0.35 -12.70 16.04
N GLN A 8 0.26 -12.52 17.36
CA GLN A 8 0.47 -11.22 18.02
C GLN A 8 1.88 -10.66 17.85
N SER A 9 2.91 -11.52 17.81
CA SER A 9 4.30 -11.11 17.57
C SER A 9 4.52 -10.45 16.20
N LEU A 10 3.53 -10.51 15.31
CA LEU A 10 3.58 -9.90 13.98
C LEU A 10 2.72 -8.63 13.87
N ALA A 11 2.19 -8.11 14.99
CA ALA A 11 1.38 -6.90 14.99
C ALA A 11 2.16 -5.68 14.47
N ASP A 12 3.44 -5.56 14.81
CA ASP A 12 4.28 -4.43 14.37
C ASP A 12 4.48 -4.40 12.85
N PHE A 13 4.55 -5.56 12.21
CA PHE A 13 4.61 -5.64 10.75
C PHE A 13 3.34 -5.10 10.07
N LYS A 14 2.18 -5.17 10.74
CA LYS A 14 0.99 -4.47 10.25
C LYS A 14 1.21 -2.96 10.29
N GLY A 15 1.76 -2.43 11.40
CA GLY A 15 2.07 -1.02 11.52
C GLY A 15 3.03 -0.54 10.43
N HIS A 16 4.10 -1.30 10.16
CA HIS A 16 5.03 -1.00 9.07
C HIS A 16 4.36 -1.05 7.70
N ALA A 17 3.49 -2.04 7.46
CA ALA A 17 2.76 -2.13 6.20
C ALA A 17 1.78 -0.95 6.03
N ASP A 18 1.03 -0.57 7.08
CA ASP A 18 0.14 0.59 7.04
C ASP A 18 0.93 1.88 6.73
N SER A 19 2.05 2.13 7.42
CA SER A 19 2.92 3.27 7.16
C SER A 19 3.46 3.31 5.74
N PHE A 20 3.86 2.16 5.20
CA PHE A 20 4.30 2.04 3.81
C PHE A 20 3.19 2.42 2.82
N ILE A 21 1.98 1.87 3.00
CA ILE A 21 0.80 2.23 2.18
C ILE A 21 0.52 3.73 2.26
N CYS A 22 0.54 4.30 3.47
CA CYS A 22 0.30 5.72 3.69
C CYS A 22 1.32 6.60 2.97
N SER A 23 2.60 6.21 2.96
CA SER A 23 3.64 6.95 2.23
C SER A 23 3.41 7.02 0.72
N LEU A 24 2.63 6.08 0.16
CA LEU A 24 2.35 5.96 -1.27
C LEU A 24 1.04 6.63 -1.69
N MET A 25 0.18 7.02 -0.74
CA MET A 25 -1.10 7.64 -1.07
C MET A 25 -0.88 9.00 -1.77
N PRO A 26 -1.82 9.41 -2.66
CA PRO A 26 -1.75 10.73 -3.29
C PRO A 26 -1.61 11.84 -2.25
N GLY A 27 -0.63 12.72 -2.45
CA GLY A 27 -0.26 13.78 -1.50
C GLY A 27 1.00 13.48 -0.67
N SER A 28 1.35 12.20 -0.48
CA SER A 28 2.56 11.79 0.25
C SER A 28 3.71 11.33 -0.67
N SER A 29 3.39 10.91 -1.90
CA SER A 29 4.36 10.50 -2.91
C SER A 29 4.31 11.38 -4.16
N LYS A 30 5.43 11.42 -4.89
CA LYS A 30 5.53 12.11 -6.19
C LYS A 30 4.98 11.20 -7.28
N TYR A 31 4.20 11.79 -8.18
CA TYR A 31 3.66 11.13 -9.36
C TYR A 31 3.99 11.97 -10.60
N THR A 32 4.23 11.30 -11.72
CA THR A 32 4.34 11.96 -13.04
C THR A 32 3.00 12.60 -13.43
N PRO A 33 2.97 13.50 -14.42
CA PRO A 33 1.71 14.04 -14.95
C PRO A 33 0.72 12.97 -15.43
N GLY A 34 1.24 11.83 -15.91
CA GLY A 34 0.42 10.68 -16.31
C GLY A 34 -0.09 9.80 -15.17
N GLY A 35 0.25 10.11 -13.91
CA GLY A 35 -0.19 9.34 -12.75
C GLY A 35 0.65 8.12 -12.39
N LEU A 36 1.82 7.96 -13.01
CA LEU A 36 2.82 6.95 -12.63
C LEU A 36 3.58 7.41 -11.38
N LEU A 37 3.70 6.55 -10.37
CA LEU A 37 4.52 6.77 -9.17
C LEU A 37 5.96 7.06 -9.59
N TYR A 38 6.57 8.09 -9.03
CA TYR A 38 7.94 8.47 -9.33
C TYR A 38 8.77 8.48 -8.05
N LYS A 39 9.69 7.50 -7.93
CA LYS A 39 10.55 7.34 -6.77
C LYS A 39 11.96 7.83 -7.02
N LEU A 40 12.57 7.37 -8.11
CA LEU A 40 13.93 7.69 -8.55
C LEU A 40 13.96 7.81 -10.07
N SER A 41 14.95 8.53 -10.63
CA SER A 41 15.09 8.73 -12.07
C SER A 41 15.41 7.43 -12.81
N ASP A 42 16.35 6.65 -12.28
CA ASP A 42 16.78 5.40 -12.91
C ASP A 42 15.92 4.24 -12.45
N SER A 43 15.54 3.37 -13.39
CA SER A 43 14.79 2.15 -13.11
C SER A 43 13.48 2.37 -12.33
N ASN A 44 12.82 3.51 -12.49
CA ASN A 44 11.58 3.84 -11.77
C ASN A 44 10.51 2.74 -11.88
N MET A 45 10.42 2.09 -13.05
CA MET A 45 9.47 0.98 -13.26
C MET A 45 9.71 -0.22 -12.33
N GLN A 46 10.93 -0.48 -11.88
CA GLN A 46 11.19 -1.52 -10.87
C GLN A 46 10.54 -1.15 -9.54
N TYR A 47 10.59 0.13 -9.14
CA TYR A 47 9.90 0.62 -7.95
C TYR A 47 8.38 0.61 -8.13
N VAL A 48 7.87 1.05 -9.27
CA VAL A 48 6.43 1.06 -9.57
C VAL A 48 5.87 -0.36 -9.48
N THR A 49 6.48 -1.31 -10.20
CA THR A 49 5.97 -2.69 -10.29
C THR A 49 6.05 -3.42 -8.94
N SER A 50 7.17 -3.32 -8.23
CA SER A 50 7.30 -3.91 -6.89
C SER A 50 6.34 -3.28 -5.88
N THR A 51 6.14 -1.96 -5.92
CA THR A 51 5.16 -1.26 -5.10
C THR A 51 3.74 -1.71 -5.41
N SER A 52 3.39 -1.86 -6.68
CA SER A 52 2.08 -2.34 -7.14
C SER A 52 1.77 -3.73 -6.60
N PHE A 53 2.77 -4.62 -6.65
CA PHE A 53 2.65 -5.95 -6.08
C PHE A 53 2.40 -5.91 -4.56
N LEU A 54 3.13 -5.07 -3.82
CA LEU A 54 2.93 -4.92 -2.38
C LEU A 54 1.56 -4.31 -2.04
N LEU A 55 1.12 -3.27 -2.76
CA LEU A 55 -0.22 -2.67 -2.62
C LEU A 55 -1.32 -3.72 -2.81
N LEU A 56 -1.23 -4.49 -3.90
CA LEU A 56 -2.21 -5.53 -4.24
C LEU A 56 -2.22 -6.65 -3.20
N THR A 57 -1.05 -7.12 -2.80
CA THR A 57 -0.89 -8.20 -1.80
C THR A 57 -1.43 -7.77 -0.45
N TYR A 58 -1.10 -6.58 0.01
CA TYR A 58 -1.58 -6.09 1.30
C TYR A 58 -3.09 -5.84 1.29
N ALA A 59 -3.64 -5.31 0.19
CA ALA A 59 -5.08 -5.16 0.03
C ALA A 59 -5.82 -6.52 0.07
N LYS A 60 -5.22 -7.60 -0.47
CA LYS A 60 -5.76 -8.96 -0.34
C LYS A 60 -5.84 -9.40 1.13
N TYR A 61 -4.78 -9.17 1.90
CA TYR A 61 -4.77 -9.51 3.34
C TYR A 61 -5.77 -8.68 4.14
N LEU A 62 -5.83 -7.37 3.91
CA LEU A 62 -6.80 -6.50 4.57
C LEU A 62 -8.25 -6.89 4.26
N THR A 63 -8.52 -7.32 3.02
CA THR A 63 -9.83 -7.85 2.61
C THR A 63 -10.18 -9.10 3.42
N LYS A 64 -9.25 -10.06 3.49
CA LYS A 64 -9.46 -11.31 4.24
C LYS A 64 -9.68 -11.06 5.74
N SER A 65 -9.04 -10.04 6.30
CA SER A 65 -9.11 -9.72 7.72
C SER A 65 -10.20 -8.71 8.10
N HIS A 66 -10.97 -8.22 7.12
CA HIS A 66 -11.93 -7.11 7.29
C HIS A 66 -11.31 -5.87 7.96
N LYS A 67 -10.09 -5.50 7.54
CA LYS A 67 -9.38 -4.32 8.06
C LYS A 67 -9.21 -3.26 6.97
N VAL A 68 -8.89 -2.05 7.42
CA VAL A 68 -8.58 -0.88 6.59
C VAL A 68 -7.25 -0.27 7.02
N VAL A 69 -6.73 0.68 6.23
CA VAL A 69 -5.57 1.50 6.59
C VAL A 69 -6.05 2.91 6.86
N THR A 70 -5.55 3.53 7.92
CA THR A 70 -5.84 4.94 8.26
C THR A 70 -4.54 5.74 8.23
N CYS A 71 -4.49 6.75 7.38
CA CYS A 71 -3.32 7.61 7.16
C CYS A 71 -3.69 9.04 7.54
N GLY A 72 -3.16 9.57 8.65
CA GLY A 72 -3.40 10.95 9.08
C GLY A 72 -4.87 11.35 9.13
N GLY A 73 -5.74 10.45 9.61
CA GLY A 73 -7.20 10.66 9.67
C GLY A 73 -7.99 10.24 8.42
N THR A 74 -7.32 10.00 7.28
CA THR A 74 -7.98 9.51 6.06
C THR A 74 -7.97 7.99 6.01
N THR A 75 -9.14 7.37 5.77
CA THR A 75 -9.26 5.91 5.66
C THR A 75 -9.20 5.43 4.21
N PHE A 76 -8.33 4.47 3.95
CA PHE A 76 -8.15 3.79 2.68
C PHE A 76 -8.65 2.35 2.76
N SER A 77 -9.70 2.05 1.99
CA SER A 77 -10.25 0.70 1.91
C SER A 77 -9.39 -0.21 1.02
N PRO A 78 -9.45 -1.54 1.20
CA PRO A 78 -8.75 -2.48 0.32
C PRO A 78 -9.10 -2.31 -1.17
N ARG A 79 -10.30 -1.80 -1.48
CA ARG A 79 -10.71 -1.50 -2.87
C ARG A 79 -9.93 -0.31 -3.42
N LYS A 80 -9.80 0.78 -2.65
CA LYS A 80 -9.03 1.97 -3.06
C LYS A 80 -7.55 1.62 -3.29
N ILE A 81 -6.96 0.82 -2.39
CA ILE A 81 -5.56 0.37 -2.51
C ILE A 81 -5.37 -0.49 -3.77
N ARG A 82 -6.30 -1.42 -4.08
CA ARG A 82 -6.28 -2.20 -5.33
C ARG A 82 -6.40 -1.34 -6.58
N THR A 83 -7.27 -0.33 -6.56
CA THR A 83 -7.40 0.60 -7.68
C THR A 83 -6.11 1.38 -7.90
N LEU A 84 -5.42 1.80 -6.82
CA LEU A 84 -4.11 2.43 -6.95
C LEU A 84 -3.09 1.47 -7.57
N ALA A 85 -2.99 0.24 -7.03
CA ALA A 85 -2.08 -0.78 -7.56
C ALA A 85 -2.31 -1.08 -9.06
N LYS A 86 -3.56 -1.07 -9.53
CA LYS A 86 -3.89 -1.31 -10.95
C LYS A 86 -3.48 -0.14 -11.86
N LYS A 87 -3.41 1.08 -11.33
CA LYS A 87 -2.99 2.26 -12.10
C LYS A 87 -1.48 2.33 -12.29
N GLN A 88 -0.74 1.59 -11.47
CA GLN A 88 0.72 1.51 -11.46
C GLN A 88 1.15 0.27 -12.25
#